data_AF-A0A831UP03-F1
#
_entry.id   AF-A0A831UP03-F1
#
_cell.length_a   1.000
_cell.length_b   1.000
_cell.length_c   1.000
_cell.angle_alpha   90.00
_cell.angle_beta   90.00
_cell.angle_gamma   90.00
#
_symmetry.space_group_name_H-M   'P 1'
#
loop_
_entity.id
_entity.type
_entity.pdbx_description
1 polymer ?
#
loop_
_entity_poly.entity_id
_entity_poly.type
_entity_poly.pdbx_seq_one_letter_code
_entity_poly.pdbx_strand_id
1 'polypeptide(L)'
;ALAMHQLPCFHVVYADREGNIFYLYNAKTGQRFVPLPSPLPETEEEGGTPPPPPLHIDWSAPRAGEDPVGAWEGIVPVEALPAIENPATGYIQACGNPPWGVSSASPLRPTHWPSWLVTDPDTYRAKRVRQLLDMGRRSFRDSQSMVYDVLVPFALEAVPWLLNVAEEREAFVTAAHPDLSAGLELLRHWDFVAEKDAEAMTFFHAWWTTLSAMEPALFPNAPALYAAMGEGSARIKNMAIEAAAEAARTLRNEFSRITVPWGDIHVIRRGKREEPVFGASTGEPIFVASDTVYDRGVWPATYGVGFAMVIQFDKRPQAVSVVPFGASEDAESPHFDDQLDLLIDRRFKHARFLDSDVYANARSALGRFPTLRPKGMDGLITLRAPYVIAARVYTSAEAPAPLPEGLATFSIYVGPEYVPRAVPVEVHIEVAIPETVCAPDDMDQLGIHVCRNGSEWEPLETTRFPERPHVLLADDAGMGVYAVLGPETCRRAGAAIDIKPPPETEQEQPSAQPGPRAPELPEAEMPPPREKHSPMPPDAPLVPRPERALQRRSLREGFPLNLD
;
A
#
# COMPACT_ATOMS: atom_id res chain seq x y z
N ALA A 1 -20.27 -9.75 -17.12
CA ALA A 1 -19.32 -8.72 -17.61
C ALA A 1 -18.01 -9.33 -18.09
N LEU A 2 -17.27 -10.10 -17.27
CA LEU A 2 -15.98 -10.69 -17.66
C LEU A 2 -16.02 -11.53 -18.95
N ALA A 3 -17.08 -12.31 -19.17
CA ALA A 3 -17.29 -13.09 -20.39
C ALA A 3 -17.38 -12.25 -21.69
N MET A 4 -17.57 -10.92 -21.60
CA MET A 4 -17.46 -10.04 -22.77
C MET A 4 -16.02 -9.94 -23.31
N HIS A 5 -15.01 -10.34 -22.51
CA HIS A 5 -13.60 -10.45 -22.88
C HIS A 5 -13.00 -9.16 -23.47
N GLN A 6 -13.33 -8.03 -22.84
CA GLN A 6 -12.85 -6.70 -23.24
C GLN A 6 -11.57 -6.26 -22.52
N LEU A 7 -11.20 -6.94 -21.43
CA LEU A 7 -9.94 -6.69 -20.72
C LEU A 7 -8.81 -7.49 -21.40
N PRO A 8 -7.76 -6.83 -21.92
CA PRO A 8 -6.72 -7.50 -22.72
C PRO A 8 -5.84 -8.46 -21.90
N CYS A 9 -5.56 -8.12 -20.65
CA CYS A 9 -4.82 -8.92 -19.69
C CYS A 9 -5.13 -8.37 -18.30
N PHE A 10 -5.16 -9.20 -17.25
CA PHE A 10 -4.98 -8.89 -15.81
C PHE A 10 -5.30 -10.16 -15.00
N HIS A 11 -4.71 -10.31 -13.82
CA HIS A 11 -5.32 -11.18 -12.82
C HIS A 11 -6.54 -10.44 -12.26
N VAL A 12 -7.72 -11.07 -12.29
CA VAL A 12 -8.94 -10.50 -11.73
C VAL A 12 -9.28 -11.27 -10.47
N VAL A 13 -9.42 -10.54 -9.36
CA VAL A 13 -9.94 -11.08 -8.09
C VAL A 13 -11.27 -10.40 -7.77
N TYR A 14 -12.16 -11.14 -7.12
CA TYR A 14 -13.48 -10.68 -6.72
C TYR A 14 -13.82 -11.19 -5.33
N ALA A 15 -14.57 -10.37 -4.58
CA ALA A 15 -15.17 -10.74 -3.31
C ALA A 15 -16.51 -9.99 -3.14
N ASP A 16 -17.46 -10.59 -2.42
CA ASP A 16 -18.75 -9.97 -2.12
C ASP A 16 -19.23 -10.20 -0.68
N ARG A 17 -20.38 -9.60 -0.36
CA ARG A 17 -21.05 -9.71 0.95
C ARG A 17 -21.71 -11.07 1.19
N GLU A 18 -21.96 -11.85 0.14
CA GLU A 18 -22.52 -13.21 0.26
C GLU A 18 -21.43 -14.21 0.65
N GLY A 19 -20.16 -13.78 0.65
CA GLY A 19 -19.00 -14.58 1.01
C GLY A 19 -18.38 -15.27 -0.20
N ASN A 20 -18.76 -14.91 -1.42
CA ASN A 20 -18.14 -15.46 -2.61
C ASN A 20 -16.80 -14.78 -2.86
N ILE A 21 -15.80 -15.57 -3.21
CA ILE A 21 -14.52 -15.12 -3.72
C ILE A 21 -14.24 -15.81 -5.06
N PHE A 22 -13.70 -15.06 -6.01
CA PHE A 22 -13.43 -15.56 -7.35
C PHE A 22 -12.12 -15.02 -7.89
N TYR A 23 -11.45 -15.83 -8.71
CA TYR A 23 -10.25 -15.48 -9.44
C TYR A 23 -10.33 -15.93 -10.89
N LEU A 24 -9.82 -15.08 -11.78
CA LEU A 24 -9.62 -15.36 -13.20
C LEU A 24 -8.23 -14.87 -13.63
N TYR A 25 -7.44 -15.76 -14.21
CA TYR A 25 -6.27 -15.41 -15.00
C TYR A 25 -6.74 -14.86 -16.35
N ASN A 26 -7.15 -13.59 -16.38
CA ASN A 26 -7.72 -12.99 -17.58
C ASN A 26 -6.62 -12.64 -18.58
N ALA A 27 -6.72 -13.21 -19.78
CA ALA A 27 -5.86 -12.90 -20.91
C ALA A 27 -6.67 -12.95 -22.20
N LYS A 28 -6.48 -11.97 -23.08
CA LYS A 28 -7.02 -11.94 -24.43
C LYS A 28 -5.90 -12.28 -25.40
N THR A 29 -5.67 -13.58 -25.55
CA THR A 29 -4.57 -14.12 -26.34
C THR A 29 -5.09 -15.05 -27.43
N GLY A 30 -4.38 -15.09 -28.56
CA GLY A 30 -4.67 -16.02 -29.65
C GLY A 30 -4.35 -17.46 -29.27
N GLN A 31 -5.09 -18.41 -29.84
CA GLN A 31 -4.76 -19.82 -29.69
C GLN A 31 -3.50 -20.13 -30.49
N ARG A 32 -2.45 -20.60 -29.82
CA ARG A 32 -1.18 -20.97 -30.44
C ARG A 32 -1.11 -22.49 -30.54
N PHE A 33 -0.99 -22.99 -31.75
CA PHE A 33 -0.81 -24.41 -31.99
C PHE A 33 0.68 -24.72 -31.95
N VAL A 34 1.08 -25.59 -31.01
CA VAL A 34 2.39 -26.25 -31.08
C VAL A 34 2.13 -27.58 -31.80
N PRO A 35 2.61 -27.76 -33.04
CA PRO A 35 2.44 -29.04 -33.73
C PRO A 35 3.04 -30.15 -32.88
N LEU A 36 2.25 -31.19 -32.59
CA LEU A 36 2.84 -32.44 -32.11
C LEU A 36 3.77 -32.96 -33.23
N PRO A 37 4.96 -33.49 -32.90
CA PRO A 37 5.77 -34.13 -33.93
C PRO A 37 4.93 -35.21 -34.61
N SER A 38 4.89 -35.19 -35.96
CA SER A 38 4.16 -36.21 -36.72
C SER A 38 4.60 -37.60 -36.25
N PRO A 39 3.66 -38.54 -36.02
CA PRO A 39 4.06 -39.92 -35.79
C PRO A 39 4.92 -40.35 -36.99
N LEU A 40 6.15 -40.81 -36.72
CA LEU A 40 6.96 -41.45 -37.73
C LEU A 40 6.10 -42.57 -38.35
N PRO A 41 6.16 -42.80 -39.68
CA PRO A 41 5.51 -43.96 -40.26
C PRO A 41 5.96 -45.21 -39.50
N GLU A 42 5.01 -46.09 -39.17
CA GLU A 42 5.26 -47.39 -38.55
C GLU A 42 6.06 -48.26 -39.53
N THR A 43 7.35 -47.99 -39.68
CA THR A 43 8.30 -48.93 -40.25
C THR A 43 9.02 -49.57 -39.07
N GLU A 44 8.65 -50.82 -38.81
CA GLU A 44 9.35 -51.75 -37.95
C GLU A 44 10.80 -51.93 -38.44
N GLU A 45 11.69 -51.00 -38.10
CA GLU A 45 13.14 -51.25 -38.12
C GLU A 45 13.67 -51.01 -36.71
N GLU A 46 14.18 -52.09 -36.11
CA GLU A 46 14.88 -52.12 -34.83
C GLU A 46 16.10 -51.19 -34.90
N GLY A 47 15.92 -49.93 -34.49
CA GLY A 47 16.97 -48.91 -34.50
C GLY A 47 16.48 -47.46 -34.55
N GLY A 48 15.19 -47.21 -34.30
CA GLY A 48 14.57 -45.89 -34.45
C GLY A 48 15.19 -44.80 -33.59
N THR A 49 15.61 -43.72 -34.24
CA THR A 49 15.96 -42.43 -33.64
C THR A 49 14.88 -42.00 -32.64
N PRO A 50 15.23 -41.53 -31.42
CA PRO A 50 14.23 -41.04 -30.48
C PRO A 50 13.35 -39.97 -31.14
N PRO A 51 12.05 -39.91 -30.79
CA PRO A 51 11.16 -38.90 -31.34
C PRO A 51 11.78 -37.51 -31.15
N PRO A 52 11.69 -36.61 -32.14
CA PRO A 52 12.25 -35.28 -32.01
C PRO A 52 11.66 -34.61 -30.75
N PRO A 53 12.48 -33.88 -29.98
CA PRO A 53 12.01 -33.20 -28.79
C PRO A 53 10.84 -32.26 -29.16
N PRO A 54 9.87 -32.07 -28.26
CA PRO A 54 8.76 -31.17 -28.50
C PRO A 54 9.29 -29.79 -28.91
N LEU A 55 8.68 -29.20 -29.94
CA LEU A 55 9.10 -27.91 -30.47
C LEU A 55 8.90 -26.83 -29.40
N HIS A 56 10.00 -26.36 -28.81
CA HIS A 56 9.98 -25.25 -27.87
C HIS A 56 9.99 -23.93 -28.64
N ILE A 57 8.83 -23.26 -28.70
CA ILE A 57 8.70 -21.95 -29.32
C ILE A 57 8.84 -20.89 -28.23
N ASP A 58 9.83 -20.01 -28.38
CA ASP A 58 9.92 -18.79 -27.59
C ASP A 58 8.98 -17.72 -28.17
N TRP A 59 7.84 -17.53 -27.49
CA TRP A 59 6.84 -16.54 -27.88
C TRP A 59 7.16 -15.11 -27.42
N SER A 60 8.27 -14.92 -26.70
CA SER A 60 8.74 -13.61 -26.27
C SER A 60 9.72 -12.98 -27.27
N ALA A 61 10.27 -13.78 -28.18
CA ALA A 61 11.20 -13.32 -29.22
C ALA A 61 10.47 -12.83 -30.49
N PRO A 62 11.03 -11.85 -31.22
CA PRO A 62 10.56 -11.49 -32.56
C PRO A 62 10.55 -12.72 -33.48
N ARG A 63 9.49 -12.86 -34.29
CA ARG A 63 9.36 -13.95 -35.27
C ARG A 63 9.17 -13.41 -36.68
N ALA A 64 9.63 -14.18 -37.66
CA ALA A 64 9.40 -13.88 -39.06
C ALA A 64 7.91 -14.03 -39.39
N GLY A 65 7.32 -13.04 -40.07
CA GLY A 65 5.90 -13.06 -40.44
C GLY A 65 5.53 -14.17 -41.44
N GLU A 66 6.51 -14.77 -42.11
CA GLU A 66 6.33 -15.88 -43.04
C GLU A 66 6.37 -17.25 -42.36
N ASP A 67 6.68 -17.31 -41.06
CA ASP A 67 6.77 -18.57 -40.32
C ASP A 67 5.37 -19.07 -39.92
N PRO A 68 4.85 -20.14 -40.55
CA PRO A 68 3.51 -20.64 -40.27
C PRO A 68 3.39 -21.21 -38.85
N VAL A 69 4.49 -21.58 -38.20
CA VAL A 69 4.53 -22.05 -36.81
C VAL A 69 4.28 -20.89 -35.83
N GLY A 70 4.41 -19.64 -36.28
CA GLY A 70 4.10 -18.44 -35.50
C GLY A 70 2.68 -17.93 -35.64
N ALA A 71 1.90 -18.50 -36.55
CA ALA A 71 0.51 -18.12 -36.71
C ALA A 71 -0.31 -18.55 -35.48
N TRP A 72 -1.16 -17.64 -35.00
CA TRP A 72 -2.17 -17.92 -34.00
C TRP A 72 -3.55 -17.81 -34.65
N GLU A 73 -4.53 -18.55 -34.12
CA GLU A 73 -5.91 -18.51 -34.61
C GLU A 73 -6.87 -18.14 -33.49
N GLY A 74 -7.96 -17.46 -33.85
CA GLY A 74 -9.02 -17.11 -32.92
C GLY A 74 -8.53 -16.40 -31.65
N ILE A 75 -9.34 -16.46 -30.61
CA ILE A 75 -9.01 -15.99 -29.27
C ILE A 75 -9.33 -17.13 -28.32
N VAL A 76 -8.45 -17.40 -27.35
CA VAL A 76 -8.73 -18.35 -26.27
C VAL A 76 -9.98 -17.87 -25.52
N PRO A 77 -11.08 -18.66 -25.49
CA PRO A 77 -12.31 -18.22 -24.84
C PRO A 77 -12.11 -18.08 -23.32
N VAL A 78 -12.86 -17.18 -22.69
CA VAL A 78 -12.72 -16.89 -21.25
C VAL A 78 -12.91 -18.14 -20.39
N GLU A 79 -13.80 -19.04 -20.81
CA GLU A 79 -14.12 -20.30 -20.14
C GLU A 79 -12.96 -21.30 -20.17
N ALA A 80 -12.00 -21.13 -21.08
CA ALA A 80 -10.78 -21.95 -21.16
C ALA A 80 -9.63 -21.38 -20.31
N LEU A 81 -9.78 -20.19 -19.73
CA LEU A 81 -8.74 -19.57 -18.90
C LEU A 81 -8.75 -20.14 -17.47
N PRO A 82 -7.60 -20.18 -16.78
CA PRO A 82 -7.53 -20.59 -15.39
C PRO A 82 -8.43 -19.72 -14.50
N ALA A 83 -9.37 -20.34 -13.80
CA ALA A 83 -10.28 -19.66 -12.88
C ALA A 83 -10.59 -20.55 -11.67
N ILE A 84 -10.90 -19.92 -10.54
CA ILE A 84 -11.31 -20.61 -9.32
C ILE A 84 -12.36 -19.78 -8.58
N GLU A 85 -13.34 -20.46 -8.03
CA GLU A 85 -14.39 -19.88 -7.19
C GLU A 85 -14.37 -20.61 -5.85
N ASN A 86 -14.47 -19.85 -4.76
CA ASN A 86 -14.68 -20.36 -3.40
C ASN A 86 -13.77 -21.57 -3.04
N PRO A 87 -12.43 -21.46 -3.14
CA PRO A 87 -11.54 -22.54 -2.75
C PRO A 87 -11.75 -22.96 -1.29
N ALA A 88 -11.52 -24.25 -1.00
CA ALA A 88 -11.65 -24.81 0.34
C ALA A 88 -10.73 -24.14 1.39
N THR A 89 -9.64 -23.49 0.96
CA THR A 89 -8.76 -22.72 1.85
C THR A 89 -9.39 -21.42 2.37
N GLY A 90 -10.47 -20.94 1.74
CA GLY A 90 -11.15 -19.71 2.13
C GLY A 90 -10.44 -18.41 1.75
N TYR A 91 -9.44 -18.45 0.85
CA TYR A 91 -8.77 -17.25 0.35
C TYR A 91 -8.32 -17.40 -1.10
N ILE A 92 -8.09 -16.26 -1.74
CA ILE A 92 -7.52 -16.10 -3.08
C ILE A 92 -6.46 -15.00 -3.01
N GLN A 93 -5.32 -15.19 -3.66
CA GLN A 93 -4.27 -14.17 -3.79
C GLN A 93 -3.65 -14.13 -5.19
N ALA A 94 -3.18 -12.95 -5.60
CA ALA A 94 -2.59 -12.70 -6.91
C ALA A 94 -1.38 -11.75 -6.80
N CYS A 95 -0.39 -12.12 -6.00
CA CYS A 95 0.75 -11.28 -5.62
C CYS A 95 2.04 -11.61 -6.38
N GLY A 96 1.94 -11.96 -7.66
CA GLY A 96 3.07 -12.45 -8.47
C GLY A 96 3.22 -13.96 -8.34
N ASN A 97 2.16 -14.69 -8.69
CA ASN A 97 2.09 -16.14 -8.70
C ASN A 97 1.40 -16.60 -9.98
N PRO A 98 1.68 -17.83 -10.44
CA PRO A 98 0.85 -18.47 -11.44
C PRO A 98 -0.54 -18.85 -10.87
N PRO A 99 -1.52 -19.19 -11.72
CA PRO A 99 -2.88 -19.55 -11.30
C PRO A 99 -2.95 -20.70 -10.29
N TRP A 100 -2.07 -21.70 -10.41
CA TRP A 100 -1.99 -22.79 -9.44
C TRP A 100 -1.46 -22.37 -8.07
N GLY A 101 -0.84 -21.19 -7.95
CA GLY A 101 -0.42 -20.57 -6.69
C GLY A 101 -1.43 -19.58 -6.11
N VAL A 102 -2.65 -19.49 -6.65
CA VAL A 102 -3.70 -18.56 -6.17
C VAL A 102 -4.17 -18.86 -4.74
N SER A 103 -4.01 -20.11 -4.31
CA SER A 103 -4.33 -20.64 -2.99
C SER A 103 -3.44 -21.87 -2.74
N SER A 104 -3.08 -22.13 -1.48
CA SER A 104 -2.22 -23.26 -1.09
C SER A 104 -2.78 -24.64 -1.47
N ALA A 105 -4.10 -24.79 -1.55
CA ALA A 105 -4.77 -26.01 -1.99
C ALA A 105 -5.57 -25.80 -3.30
N SER A 106 -5.06 -24.96 -4.19
CA SER A 106 -5.68 -24.75 -5.52
C SER A 106 -5.84 -26.09 -6.27
N PRO A 107 -6.99 -26.36 -6.92
CA PRO A 107 -7.16 -27.52 -7.79
C PRO A 107 -6.54 -27.31 -9.18
N LEU A 108 -6.12 -26.08 -9.51
CA LEU A 108 -5.52 -25.77 -10.82
C LEU A 108 -4.15 -26.45 -10.93
N ARG A 109 -3.87 -27.05 -12.08
CA ARG A 109 -2.61 -27.73 -12.38
C ARG A 109 -2.00 -27.15 -13.65
N PRO A 110 -0.67 -26.88 -13.68
CA PRO A 110 -0.01 -26.36 -14.87
C PRO A 110 -0.29 -27.19 -16.13
N THR A 111 -0.38 -28.51 -15.97
CA THR A 111 -0.61 -29.48 -17.06
C THR A 111 -1.97 -29.36 -17.75
N HIS A 112 -2.94 -28.63 -17.19
CA HIS A 112 -4.24 -28.41 -17.83
C HIS A 112 -4.21 -27.29 -18.88
N TRP A 113 -3.13 -26.49 -18.91
CA TRP A 113 -2.96 -25.41 -19.87
C TRP A 113 -1.68 -25.56 -20.66
N PRO A 114 -1.63 -25.04 -21.89
CA PRO A 114 -0.39 -24.99 -22.65
C PRO A 114 0.69 -24.20 -21.90
N SER A 115 1.93 -24.67 -21.94
CA SER A 115 3.07 -24.04 -21.25
C SER A 115 3.34 -22.60 -21.69
N TRP A 116 2.87 -22.21 -22.88
CA TRP A 116 3.00 -20.84 -23.39
C TRP A 116 1.97 -19.86 -22.84
N LEU A 117 0.89 -20.34 -22.20
CA LEU A 117 -0.22 -19.49 -21.74
C LEU A 117 0.12 -18.76 -20.45
N VAL A 118 0.79 -19.45 -19.53
CA VAL A 118 1.15 -18.93 -18.20
C VAL A 118 2.66 -19.05 -18.03
N THR A 119 3.32 -17.91 -17.87
CA THR A 119 4.77 -17.83 -17.63
C THR A 119 5.11 -17.14 -16.31
N ASP A 120 4.10 -16.80 -15.51
CA ASP A 120 4.26 -16.13 -14.23
C ASP A 120 5.09 -16.99 -13.26
N PRO A 121 6.17 -16.43 -12.66
CA PRO A 121 6.90 -17.11 -11.61
C PRO A 121 6.09 -17.12 -10.31
N ASP A 122 6.44 -18.02 -9.40
CA ASP A 122 5.91 -18.00 -8.04
C ASP A 122 6.88 -17.29 -7.10
N THR A 123 6.65 -15.99 -6.90
CA THR A 123 7.53 -15.09 -6.14
C THR A 123 7.56 -15.43 -4.65
N TYR A 124 8.64 -15.05 -3.96
CA TYR A 124 8.73 -15.17 -2.50
C TYR A 124 7.66 -14.32 -1.78
N ARG A 125 7.24 -13.20 -2.38
CA ARG A 125 6.10 -12.41 -1.92
C ARG A 125 4.81 -13.21 -1.93
N ALA A 126 4.48 -13.87 -3.04
CA ALA A 126 3.30 -14.71 -3.13
C ALA A 126 3.34 -15.89 -2.15
N LYS A 127 4.53 -16.51 -1.96
CA LYS A 127 4.74 -17.53 -0.92
C LYS A 127 4.46 -16.99 0.48
N ARG A 128 4.95 -15.78 0.81
CA ARG A 128 4.71 -15.12 2.10
C ARG A 128 3.23 -14.78 2.31
N VAL A 129 2.54 -14.29 1.29
CA VAL A 129 1.09 -14.03 1.36
C VAL A 129 0.32 -15.32 1.64
N ARG A 130 0.61 -16.41 0.92
CA ARG A 130 -0.02 -17.72 1.19
C ARG A 130 0.28 -18.22 2.60
N GLN A 131 1.55 -18.15 3.04
CA GLN A 131 1.94 -18.53 4.39
C GLN A 131 1.08 -17.80 5.44
N LEU A 132 0.89 -16.48 5.30
CA LEU A 132 0.07 -15.71 6.23
C LEU A 132 -1.42 -16.06 6.14
N LEU A 133 -1.96 -16.28 4.94
CA LEU A 133 -3.38 -16.62 4.77
C LEU A 133 -3.70 -18.07 5.22
N ASP A 134 -2.72 -18.98 5.16
CA ASP A 134 -2.84 -20.36 5.63
C ASP A 134 -2.91 -20.48 7.16
N MET A 135 -2.51 -19.44 7.91
CA MET A 135 -2.59 -19.43 9.38
C MET A 135 -4.02 -19.35 9.92
N GLY A 136 -5.02 -19.18 9.05
CA GLY A 136 -6.43 -19.19 9.40
C GLY A 136 -7.14 -17.86 9.14
N ARG A 137 -8.31 -17.69 9.77
CA ARG A 137 -9.15 -16.51 9.57
C ARG A 137 -8.45 -15.25 10.04
N ARG A 138 -8.60 -14.17 9.26
CA ARG A 138 -8.04 -12.85 9.54
C ARG A 138 -9.15 -11.86 9.85
N SER A 139 -8.95 -11.05 10.88
CA SER A 139 -9.80 -9.90 11.15
C SER A 139 -9.52 -8.77 10.14
N PHE A 140 -10.39 -7.76 10.11
CA PHE A 140 -10.15 -6.55 9.32
C PHE A 140 -8.84 -5.85 9.70
N ARG A 141 -8.46 -5.89 10.98
CA ARG A 141 -7.20 -5.33 11.48
C ARG A 141 -6.00 -6.16 11.05
N ASP A 142 -6.09 -7.49 11.11
CA ASP A 142 -4.99 -8.35 10.64
C ASP A 142 -4.71 -8.10 9.15
N SER A 143 -5.75 -7.97 8.33
CA SER A 143 -5.62 -7.67 6.90
C SER A 143 -4.95 -6.31 6.65
N GLN A 144 -5.20 -5.30 7.50
CA GLN A 144 -4.49 -4.02 7.44
C GLN A 144 -3.00 -4.19 7.78
N SER A 145 -2.67 -4.94 8.82
CA SER A 145 -1.28 -5.20 9.20
C SER A 145 -0.52 -5.97 8.13
N MET A 146 -1.17 -6.93 7.45
CA MET A 146 -0.57 -7.70 6.36
C MET A 146 -0.10 -6.84 5.19
N VAL A 147 -0.80 -5.75 4.86
CA VAL A 147 -0.38 -4.81 3.80
C VAL A 147 1.00 -4.20 4.10
N TYR A 148 1.33 -4.05 5.38
CA TYR A 148 2.59 -3.49 5.87
C TYR A 148 3.63 -4.55 6.29
N ASP A 149 3.45 -5.83 5.93
CA ASP A 149 4.43 -6.87 6.22
C ASP A 149 5.73 -6.62 5.43
N VAL A 150 6.81 -6.39 6.17
CA VAL A 150 8.15 -6.05 5.67
C VAL A 150 9.17 -7.17 5.94
N LEU A 151 8.70 -8.38 6.25
CA LEU A 151 9.59 -9.55 6.29
C LEU A 151 10.18 -9.75 4.89
N VAL A 152 11.46 -10.07 4.81
CA VAL A 152 12.19 -10.37 3.58
C VAL A 152 12.20 -11.90 3.38
N PRO A 153 11.16 -12.51 2.78
CA PRO A 153 10.98 -13.95 2.77
C PRO A 153 12.15 -14.73 2.16
N PHE A 154 12.80 -14.20 1.13
CA PHE A 154 13.94 -14.87 0.53
C PHE A 154 15.17 -14.91 1.44
N ALA A 155 15.34 -13.92 2.34
CA ALA A 155 16.49 -13.87 3.24
C ALA A 155 16.53 -15.06 4.21
N LEU A 156 15.38 -15.65 4.54
CA LEU A 156 15.30 -16.86 5.37
C LEU A 156 16.02 -18.07 4.73
N GLU A 157 16.15 -18.11 3.41
CA GLU A 157 16.90 -19.14 2.69
C GLU A 157 18.31 -18.67 2.34
N ALA A 158 18.43 -17.43 1.86
CA ALA A 158 19.67 -16.88 1.34
C ALA A 158 20.74 -16.64 2.43
N VAL A 159 20.34 -16.14 3.60
CA VAL A 159 21.28 -15.80 4.68
C VAL A 159 21.89 -17.06 5.29
N PRO A 160 21.13 -18.09 5.72
CA PRO A 160 21.74 -19.33 6.20
C PRO A 160 22.64 -20.00 5.15
N TRP A 161 22.24 -19.96 3.88
CA TRP A 161 23.06 -20.48 2.79
C TRP A 161 24.39 -19.72 2.67
N LEU A 162 24.38 -18.39 2.66
CA LEU A 162 25.58 -17.58 2.57
C LEU A 162 26.51 -17.80 3.77
N LEU A 163 25.97 -17.87 4.98
CA LEU A 163 26.74 -18.12 6.20
C LEU A 163 27.42 -19.50 6.16
N ASN A 164 26.72 -20.54 5.71
CA ASN A 164 27.31 -21.87 5.51
C ASN A 164 28.43 -21.85 4.45
N VAL A 165 28.21 -21.16 3.32
CA VAL A 165 29.25 -20.99 2.29
C VAL A 165 30.48 -20.24 2.84
N ALA A 166 30.28 -19.27 3.71
CA ALA A 166 31.36 -18.54 4.36
C ALA A 166 32.16 -19.43 5.34
N GLU A 167 31.48 -20.29 6.09
CA GLU A 167 32.11 -21.27 7.01
C GLU A 167 32.91 -22.33 6.23
N GLU A 168 32.36 -22.86 5.14
CA GLU A 168 33.07 -23.78 4.22
C GLU A 168 34.34 -23.15 3.61
N ARG A 169 34.42 -21.81 3.59
CA ARG A 169 35.42 -21.03 2.86
C ARG A 169 36.10 -19.97 3.72
N GLU A 170 36.35 -20.28 4.99
CA GLU A 170 36.91 -19.35 5.98
C GLU A 170 38.18 -18.63 5.51
N ALA A 171 39.09 -19.36 4.85
CA ALA A 171 40.31 -18.79 4.29
C ALA A 171 40.04 -17.76 3.20
N PHE A 172 39.00 -17.97 2.36
CA PHE A 172 38.59 -17.01 1.35
C PHE A 172 37.97 -15.77 2.02
N VAL A 173 37.08 -15.97 3.00
CA VAL A 173 36.46 -14.88 3.75
C VAL A 173 37.52 -13.95 4.36
N THR A 174 38.55 -14.53 4.99
CA THR A 174 39.64 -13.78 5.63
C THR A 174 40.48 -13.01 4.61
N ALA A 175 40.69 -13.57 3.41
CA ALA A 175 41.49 -12.94 2.36
C ALA A 175 40.69 -11.89 1.55
N ALA A 176 39.37 -11.99 1.48
CA ALA A 176 38.55 -11.20 0.55
C ALA A 176 38.39 -9.73 0.97
N HIS A 177 38.04 -9.46 2.24
CA HIS A 177 37.93 -8.10 2.77
C HIS A 177 37.95 -8.10 4.32
N PRO A 178 38.67 -7.16 4.98
CA PRO A 178 38.76 -7.12 6.45
C PRO A 178 37.42 -6.88 7.15
N ASP A 179 36.51 -6.13 6.52
CA ASP A 179 35.18 -5.85 7.07
C ASP A 179 34.12 -6.93 6.71
N LEU A 180 34.46 -7.95 5.93
CA LEU A 180 33.48 -8.97 5.52
C LEU A 180 32.89 -9.72 6.72
N SER A 181 33.73 -10.06 7.70
CA SER A 181 33.27 -10.75 8.92
C SER A 181 32.22 -9.95 9.68
N ALA A 182 32.38 -8.62 9.76
CA ALA A 182 31.40 -7.74 10.40
C ALA A 182 30.06 -7.73 9.64
N GLY A 183 30.11 -7.72 8.30
CA GLY A 183 28.90 -7.80 7.46
C GLY A 183 28.16 -9.13 7.61
N LEU A 184 28.89 -10.26 7.64
CA LEU A 184 28.30 -11.58 7.90
C LEU A 184 27.69 -11.66 9.30
N GLU A 185 28.28 -10.99 10.29
CA GLU A 185 27.71 -10.94 11.64
C GLU A 185 26.41 -10.15 11.73
N LEU A 186 26.26 -9.08 10.94
CA LEU A 186 24.98 -8.39 10.82
C LEU A 186 23.88 -9.34 10.34
N LEU A 187 24.16 -10.11 9.30
CA LEU A 187 23.20 -11.07 8.76
C LEU A 187 22.87 -12.20 9.75
N ARG A 188 23.84 -12.66 10.55
CA ARG A 188 23.64 -13.71 11.56
C ARG A 188 22.64 -13.31 12.65
N HIS A 189 22.59 -12.03 13.00
CA HIS A 189 21.72 -11.50 14.06
C HIS A 189 20.45 -10.83 13.53
N TRP A 190 20.23 -10.86 12.21
CA TRP A 190 19.07 -10.23 11.60
C TRP A 190 17.82 -11.08 11.78
N ASP A 191 16.70 -10.41 12.05
CA ASP A 191 15.36 -10.99 12.11
C ASP A 191 14.67 -11.06 10.73
N PHE A 192 15.40 -10.73 9.66
CA PHE A 192 14.93 -10.71 8.27
C PHE A 192 13.87 -9.64 7.98
N VAL A 193 13.72 -8.62 8.83
CA VAL A 193 12.73 -7.56 8.63
C VAL A 193 13.39 -6.31 8.04
N ALA A 194 12.78 -5.75 6.98
CA ALA A 194 13.22 -4.51 6.33
C ALA A 194 12.66 -3.27 7.03
N GLU A 195 12.90 -3.14 8.35
CA GLU A 195 12.59 -1.91 9.09
C GLU A 195 13.63 -0.81 8.83
N LYS A 196 13.29 0.44 9.18
CA LYS A 196 14.16 1.61 8.96
C LYS A 196 15.49 1.52 9.72
N ASP A 197 15.52 0.85 10.86
CA ASP A 197 16.72 0.68 11.68
C ASP A 197 17.49 -0.61 11.34
N ALA A 198 17.03 -1.41 10.38
CA ALA A 198 17.62 -2.71 10.05
C ALA A 198 18.96 -2.56 9.29
N GLU A 199 20.06 -2.47 10.01
CA GLU A 199 21.41 -2.38 9.42
C GLU A 199 21.77 -3.61 8.56
N ALA A 200 21.31 -4.78 8.97
CA ALA A 200 21.52 -6.02 8.22
C ALA A 200 20.76 -6.05 6.90
N MET A 201 19.60 -5.38 6.80
CA MET A 201 18.88 -5.23 5.53
C MET A 201 19.73 -4.47 4.51
N THR A 202 20.42 -3.41 4.93
CA THR A 202 21.36 -2.67 4.07
C THR A 202 22.48 -3.56 3.54
N PHE A 203 23.09 -4.37 4.41
CA PHE A 203 24.15 -5.28 4.00
C PHE A 203 23.61 -6.37 3.05
N PHE A 204 22.43 -6.93 3.34
CA PHE A 204 21.75 -7.91 2.50
C PHE A 204 21.42 -7.34 1.12
N HIS A 205 20.90 -6.11 1.06
CA HIS A 205 20.64 -5.39 -0.18
C HIS A 205 21.91 -5.23 -1.03
N ALA A 206 22.98 -4.70 -0.43
CA ALA A 206 24.24 -4.49 -1.13
C ALA A 206 24.82 -5.81 -1.66
N TRP A 207 24.77 -6.88 -0.84
CA TRP A 207 25.20 -8.22 -1.25
C TRP A 207 24.37 -8.76 -2.41
N TRP A 208 23.04 -8.73 -2.30
CA TRP A 208 22.13 -9.26 -3.31
C TRP A 208 22.23 -8.53 -4.64
N THR A 209 22.27 -7.19 -4.60
CA THR A 209 22.43 -6.35 -5.79
C THR A 209 23.77 -6.63 -6.47
N THR A 210 24.84 -6.77 -5.68
CA THR A 210 26.17 -7.09 -6.23
C THR A 210 26.19 -8.46 -6.89
N LEU A 211 25.68 -9.48 -6.20
CA LEU A 211 25.65 -10.85 -6.71
C LEU A 211 24.85 -10.94 -8.01
N SER A 212 23.69 -10.28 -8.06
CA SER A 212 22.83 -10.23 -9.26
C SER A 212 23.51 -9.54 -10.44
N ALA A 213 24.37 -8.55 -10.19
CA ALA A 213 25.06 -7.79 -11.22
C ALA A 213 26.35 -8.44 -11.75
N MET A 214 26.91 -9.45 -11.07
CA MET A 214 28.17 -10.07 -11.48
C MET A 214 28.08 -10.79 -12.83
N GLU A 215 26.98 -11.50 -13.09
CA GLU A 215 26.78 -12.25 -14.34
C GLU A 215 25.37 -12.09 -14.91
N PRO A 216 25.06 -10.93 -15.52
CA PRO A 216 23.70 -10.61 -15.98
C PRO A 216 23.15 -11.58 -17.04
N ALA A 217 24.03 -12.22 -17.81
CA ALA A 217 23.64 -13.22 -18.80
C ALA A 217 23.15 -14.54 -18.16
N LEU A 218 23.71 -14.93 -17.01
CA LEU A 218 23.25 -16.10 -16.26
C LEU A 218 22.09 -15.76 -15.32
N PHE A 219 22.06 -14.51 -14.82
CA PHE A 219 21.06 -14.04 -13.88
C PHE A 219 20.25 -12.87 -14.45
N PRO A 220 19.51 -13.07 -15.56
CA PRO A 220 18.71 -12.01 -16.17
C PRO A 220 17.53 -11.57 -15.28
N ASN A 221 17.19 -12.36 -14.25
CA ASN A 221 16.14 -12.07 -13.28
C ASN A 221 16.37 -12.83 -11.97
N ALA A 222 15.64 -12.44 -10.91
CA ALA A 222 15.76 -13.05 -9.60
C ALA A 222 15.47 -14.58 -9.59
N PRO A 223 14.44 -15.12 -10.29
CA PRO A 223 14.23 -16.56 -10.39
C PRO A 223 15.43 -17.36 -10.90
N ALA A 224 16.14 -16.86 -11.92
CA ALA A 224 17.35 -17.53 -12.43
C ALA A 224 18.46 -17.59 -11.37
N LEU A 225 18.64 -16.51 -10.61
CA LEU A 225 19.62 -16.49 -9.51
C LEU A 225 19.21 -17.41 -8.35
N TYR A 226 17.92 -17.47 -8.00
CA TYR A 226 17.41 -18.42 -7.01
C TYR A 226 17.71 -19.87 -7.39
N ALA A 227 17.47 -20.23 -8.66
CA ALA A 227 17.77 -21.56 -9.18
C ALA A 227 19.26 -21.88 -9.08
N ALA A 228 20.14 -20.96 -9.49
CA ALA A 228 21.59 -21.14 -9.41
C ALA A 228 22.09 -21.30 -7.97
N MET A 229 21.52 -20.56 -7.01
CA MET A 229 21.83 -20.74 -5.58
C MET A 229 21.39 -22.10 -5.06
N GLY A 230 20.22 -22.57 -5.48
CA GLY A 230 19.71 -23.91 -5.16
C GLY A 230 20.57 -25.05 -5.74
N GLU A 231 21.13 -24.86 -6.94
CA GLU A 231 22.11 -25.80 -7.53
C GLU A 231 23.42 -25.84 -6.74
N GLY A 232 23.81 -24.73 -6.11
CA GLY A 232 24.92 -24.68 -5.16
C GLY A 232 26.31 -24.94 -5.75
N SER A 233 26.50 -24.65 -7.05
CA SER A 233 27.77 -24.86 -7.74
C SER A 233 28.95 -24.13 -7.06
N ALA A 234 30.18 -24.64 -7.23
CA ALA A 234 31.37 -23.98 -6.68
C ALA A 234 31.52 -22.53 -7.18
N ARG A 235 31.06 -22.26 -8.41
CA ARG A 235 31.05 -20.93 -9.03
C ARG A 235 30.14 -19.98 -8.26
N ILE A 236 28.87 -20.32 -8.06
CA ILE A 236 27.92 -19.43 -7.34
C ILE A 236 28.36 -19.22 -5.89
N LYS A 237 28.92 -20.25 -5.24
CA LYS A 237 29.48 -20.15 -3.89
C LYS A 237 30.65 -19.15 -3.82
N ASN A 238 31.56 -19.15 -4.80
CA ASN A 238 32.64 -18.18 -4.87
C ASN A 238 32.11 -16.76 -5.09
N MET A 239 31.23 -16.60 -6.08
CA MET A 239 30.62 -15.31 -6.41
C MET A 239 29.88 -14.71 -5.21
N ALA A 240 29.20 -15.54 -4.40
CA ALA A 240 28.51 -15.09 -3.21
C ALA A 240 29.45 -14.46 -2.16
N ILE A 241 30.63 -15.04 -1.94
CA ILE A 241 31.64 -14.49 -1.02
C ILE A 241 32.29 -13.23 -1.60
N GLU A 242 32.59 -13.22 -2.90
CA GLU A 242 33.11 -12.04 -3.60
C GLU A 242 32.12 -10.87 -3.53
N ALA A 243 30.83 -11.14 -3.75
CA ALA A 243 29.76 -10.16 -3.66
C ALA A 243 29.61 -9.63 -2.23
N ALA A 244 29.76 -10.47 -1.22
CA ALA A 244 29.68 -10.04 0.18
C ALA A 244 30.89 -9.16 0.55
N ALA A 245 32.07 -9.49 0.04
CA ALA A 245 33.28 -8.67 0.21
C ALA A 245 33.13 -7.30 -0.46
N GLU A 246 32.53 -7.26 -1.65
CA GLU A 246 32.23 -6.01 -2.35
C GLU A 246 31.12 -5.20 -1.68
N ALA A 247 30.10 -5.85 -1.10
CA ALA A 247 29.11 -5.18 -0.27
C ALA A 247 29.77 -4.47 0.92
N ALA A 248 30.65 -5.17 1.66
CA ALA A 248 31.41 -4.57 2.76
C ALA A 248 32.28 -3.38 2.29
N ARG A 249 32.96 -3.53 1.14
CA ARG A 249 33.76 -2.48 0.53
C ARG A 249 32.90 -1.26 0.16
N THR A 250 31.75 -1.49 -0.47
CA THR A 250 30.80 -0.44 -0.88
C THR A 250 30.34 0.34 0.34
N LEU A 251 29.87 -0.34 1.40
CA LEU A 251 29.41 0.33 2.61
C LEU A 251 30.53 1.14 3.28
N ARG A 252 31.73 0.56 3.36
CA ARG A 252 32.89 1.27 3.91
C ARG A 252 33.26 2.50 3.08
N ASN A 253 33.23 2.43 1.76
CA ASN A 253 33.66 3.52 0.89
C ASN A 253 32.63 4.65 0.82
N GLU A 254 31.35 4.30 0.68
CA GLU A 254 30.26 5.27 0.50
C GLU A 254 29.83 5.88 1.84
N PHE A 255 29.76 5.07 2.91
CA PHE A 255 29.19 5.49 4.19
C PHE A 255 30.21 5.55 5.34
N SER A 256 31.48 5.20 5.08
CA SER A 256 32.53 5.13 6.11
C SER A 256 32.25 4.13 7.25
N ARG A 257 31.22 3.28 7.13
CA ARG A 257 30.78 2.30 8.13
C ARG A 257 30.08 1.11 7.45
N ILE A 258 30.07 -0.04 8.11
CA ILE A 258 29.35 -1.24 7.64
C ILE A 258 27.91 -1.26 8.20
N THR A 259 27.73 -0.69 9.39
CA THR A 259 26.46 -0.58 10.11
C THR A 259 25.72 0.68 9.65
N VAL A 260 24.89 0.54 8.62
CA VAL A 260 24.11 1.63 8.03
C VAL A 260 22.63 1.29 8.18
N PRO A 261 21.86 2.01 9.02
CA PRO A 261 20.41 1.83 9.12
C PRO A 261 19.75 1.93 7.76
N TRP A 262 18.80 1.04 7.46
CA TRP A 262 18.17 0.98 6.15
C TRP A 262 17.49 2.30 5.75
N GLY A 263 16.76 2.93 6.68
CA GLY A 263 16.08 4.21 6.47
C GLY A 263 17.01 5.42 6.34
N ASP A 264 18.29 5.32 6.72
CA ASP A 264 19.26 6.40 6.44
C ASP A 264 19.52 6.53 4.93
N ILE A 265 19.31 5.44 4.18
CA ILE A 265 19.65 5.35 2.76
C ILE A 265 18.48 4.91 1.87
N HIS A 266 17.41 4.31 2.40
CA HIS A 266 16.21 3.94 1.65
C HIS A 266 15.10 4.92 1.96
N VAL A 267 14.75 5.71 0.95
CA VAL A 267 13.90 6.89 1.12
C VAL A 267 12.74 6.90 0.14
N ILE A 268 11.63 7.51 0.52
CA ILE A 268 10.53 7.87 -0.38
C ILE A 268 10.54 9.38 -0.60
N ARG A 269 10.33 9.80 -1.86
CA ARG A 269 10.35 11.21 -2.25
C ARG A 269 8.99 11.63 -2.80
N ARG A 270 8.49 12.78 -2.34
CA ARG A 270 7.31 13.44 -2.92
C ARG A 270 7.49 14.96 -2.79
N GLY A 271 7.58 15.65 -3.94
CA GLY A 271 7.85 17.09 -3.98
C GLY A 271 9.16 17.44 -3.29
N LYS A 272 9.09 18.27 -2.25
CA LYS A 272 10.26 18.71 -1.46
C LYS A 272 10.60 17.75 -0.31
N ARG A 273 9.76 16.74 -0.06
CA ARG A 273 9.95 15.78 1.04
C ARG A 273 10.78 14.60 0.60
N GLU A 274 11.67 14.18 1.48
CA GLU A 274 12.44 12.95 1.42
C GLU A 274 12.35 12.33 2.81
N GLU A 275 11.72 11.16 2.90
CA GLU A 275 11.42 10.50 4.17
C GLU A 275 12.00 9.09 4.20
N PRO A 276 12.51 8.60 5.34
CA PRO A 276 12.98 7.22 5.47
C PRO A 276 11.80 6.24 5.32
N VAL A 277 11.96 5.22 4.47
CA VAL A 277 10.91 4.24 4.19
C VAL A 277 11.34 2.83 4.61
N PHE A 278 10.37 2.02 5.04
CA PHE A 278 10.56 0.60 5.34
C PHE A 278 10.17 -0.25 4.12
N GLY A 279 10.44 -1.55 4.20
CA GLY A 279 10.22 -2.49 3.10
C GLY A 279 11.34 -2.44 2.07
N ALA A 280 11.18 -3.24 1.02
CA ALA A 280 12.16 -3.39 -0.04
C ALA A 280 11.50 -4.03 -1.27
N SER A 281 12.20 -4.06 -2.41
CA SER A 281 11.95 -5.09 -3.44
C SER A 281 12.94 -6.25 -3.32
N THR A 282 14.16 -5.98 -2.80
CA THR A 282 15.13 -7.03 -2.50
C THR A 282 14.58 -8.06 -1.51
N GLY A 283 14.62 -9.33 -1.92
CA GLY A 283 14.14 -10.46 -1.15
C GLY A 283 12.61 -10.52 -0.95
N GLU A 284 11.89 -9.64 -1.65
CA GLU A 284 10.45 -9.68 -1.94
C GLU A 284 9.46 -9.67 -0.75
N PRO A 285 9.53 -8.70 0.18
CA PRO A 285 8.46 -8.42 1.15
C PRO A 285 7.08 -8.16 0.52
N ILE A 286 6.02 -8.24 1.33
CA ILE A 286 4.66 -7.87 0.89
C ILE A 286 4.58 -6.36 0.65
N PHE A 287 5.08 -5.55 1.59
CA PHE A 287 5.17 -4.12 1.41
C PHE A 287 6.36 -3.79 0.50
N VAL A 288 6.06 -3.61 -0.78
CA VAL A 288 7.05 -3.28 -1.80
C VAL A 288 7.40 -1.80 -1.72
N ALA A 289 8.68 -1.52 -1.49
CA ALA A 289 9.30 -0.23 -1.70
C ALA A 289 10.58 -0.47 -2.50
N SER A 290 10.59 -0.08 -3.77
CA SER A 290 11.69 -0.41 -4.68
C SER A 290 13.03 0.12 -4.18
N ASP A 291 14.10 -0.60 -4.47
CA ASP A 291 15.45 -0.30 -4.04
C ASP A 291 16.45 -0.50 -5.20
N THR A 292 15.99 -0.30 -6.45
CA THR A 292 16.79 -0.56 -7.66
C THR A 292 17.47 0.67 -8.24
N VAL A 293 17.09 1.87 -7.80
CA VAL A 293 17.66 3.15 -8.26
C VAL A 293 18.54 3.69 -7.16
N TYR A 294 19.79 4.03 -7.48
CA TYR A 294 20.72 4.72 -6.58
C TYR A 294 20.91 6.17 -7.04
N ASP A 295 20.67 7.14 -6.15
CA ASP A 295 20.87 8.57 -6.38
C ASP A 295 21.60 9.19 -5.20
N ARG A 296 22.90 9.50 -5.40
CA ARG A 296 23.72 10.33 -4.48
C ARG A 296 23.69 9.87 -3.02
N GLY A 297 23.99 8.60 -2.77
CA GLY A 297 24.09 8.06 -1.40
C GLY A 297 22.80 7.42 -0.87
N VAL A 298 21.70 7.51 -1.63
CA VAL A 298 20.42 6.92 -1.23
C VAL A 298 19.81 6.09 -2.35
N TRP A 299 18.97 5.14 -1.98
CA TRP A 299 18.08 4.37 -2.82
C TRP A 299 16.65 4.91 -2.69
N PRO A 300 16.21 5.82 -3.58
CA PRO A 300 14.83 6.26 -3.58
C PRO A 300 13.88 5.15 -4.06
N ALA A 301 12.80 4.93 -3.31
CA ALA A 301 11.66 4.15 -3.74
C ALA A 301 10.91 4.88 -4.85
N THR A 302 10.98 4.35 -6.07
CA THR A 302 10.32 4.84 -7.29
C THR A 302 9.18 3.95 -7.75
N TYR A 303 9.04 2.76 -7.16
CA TYR A 303 7.93 1.83 -7.36
C TYR A 303 7.51 1.19 -6.03
N GLY A 304 6.23 0.84 -5.89
CA GLY A 304 5.69 0.27 -4.67
C GLY A 304 4.20 0.55 -4.49
N VAL A 305 3.78 0.74 -3.24
CA VAL A 305 2.39 1.00 -2.87
C VAL A 305 1.95 2.39 -3.37
N GLY A 306 1.20 2.43 -4.47
CA GLY A 306 0.53 3.65 -4.96
C GLY A 306 -0.87 3.84 -4.36
N PHE A 307 -1.63 2.75 -4.26
CA PHE A 307 -2.95 2.71 -3.64
C PHE A 307 -3.11 1.39 -2.89
N ALA A 308 -3.54 1.47 -1.64
CA ALA A 308 -3.94 0.30 -0.88
C ALA A 308 -5.32 0.53 -0.26
N MET A 309 -6.11 -0.53 -0.21
CA MET A 309 -7.40 -0.54 0.46
C MET A 309 -7.63 -1.91 1.10
N VAL A 310 -8.20 -1.88 2.30
CA VAL A 310 -8.74 -3.07 2.96
C VAL A 310 -10.24 -2.86 3.12
N ILE A 311 -11.03 -3.87 2.78
CA ILE A 311 -12.49 -3.84 2.83
C ILE A 311 -12.99 -5.05 3.61
N GLN A 312 -13.93 -4.84 4.53
CA GLN A 312 -14.76 -5.88 5.11
C GLN A 312 -16.20 -5.75 4.58
N PHE A 313 -16.69 -6.79 3.92
CA PHE A 313 -18.03 -6.84 3.38
C PHE A 313 -19.05 -7.30 4.43
N ASP A 314 -19.70 -6.35 5.08
CA ASP A 314 -20.86 -6.58 5.96
C ASP A 314 -22.10 -5.85 5.39
N LYS A 315 -23.25 -5.87 6.09
CA LYS A 315 -24.44 -5.08 5.75
C LYS A 315 -24.11 -3.60 5.53
N ARG A 316 -23.18 -3.08 6.33
CA ARG A 316 -22.50 -1.80 6.10
C ARG A 316 -21.03 -2.10 5.87
N PRO A 317 -20.48 -1.87 4.66
CA PRO A 317 -19.07 -2.15 4.40
C PRO A 317 -18.19 -1.24 5.25
N GLN A 318 -17.13 -1.80 5.81
CA GLN A 318 -16.06 -1.04 6.44
C GLN A 318 -14.85 -1.07 5.53
N ALA A 319 -14.19 0.07 5.37
CA ALA A 319 -13.06 0.16 4.50
C ALA A 319 -12.09 1.26 4.93
N VAL A 320 -10.83 0.98 4.72
CA VAL A 320 -9.74 1.93 4.93
C VAL A 320 -8.85 1.94 3.70
N SER A 321 -8.30 3.10 3.36
CA SER A 321 -7.43 3.26 2.20
C SER A 321 -6.28 4.23 2.46
N VAL A 322 -5.27 4.17 1.60
CA VAL A 322 -4.19 5.15 1.55
C VAL A 322 -3.74 5.33 0.11
N VAL A 323 -3.49 6.58 -0.28
CA VAL A 323 -2.84 6.95 -1.53
C VAL A 323 -1.63 7.79 -1.13
N PRO A 324 -0.43 7.22 -0.95
CA PRO A 324 0.68 7.92 -0.29
C PRO A 324 1.10 9.21 -0.98
N PHE A 325 0.86 9.31 -2.28
CA PHE A 325 1.17 10.48 -3.12
C PHE A 325 0.01 11.46 -3.24
N GLY A 326 -0.96 11.41 -2.32
CA GLY A 326 -2.09 12.33 -2.30
C GLY A 326 -3.10 12.07 -3.43
N ALA A 327 -4.14 12.90 -3.46
CA ALA A 327 -5.20 12.84 -4.48
C ALA A 327 -5.02 13.88 -5.60
N SER A 328 -3.90 14.59 -5.62
CA SER A 328 -3.59 15.67 -6.54
C SER A 328 -2.13 15.61 -6.97
N GLU A 329 -1.86 15.83 -8.25
CA GLU A 329 -0.49 16.00 -8.77
C GLU A 329 -0.03 17.47 -8.81
N ASP A 330 -0.94 18.41 -8.54
CA ASP A 330 -0.57 19.83 -8.37
C ASP A 330 0.22 19.99 -7.06
N ALA A 331 1.48 20.42 -7.17
CA ALA A 331 2.41 20.59 -6.06
C ALA A 331 1.97 21.67 -5.04
N GLU A 332 1.09 22.59 -5.44
CA GLU A 332 0.54 23.62 -4.54
C GLU A 332 -0.78 23.16 -3.86
N SER A 333 -1.30 21.99 -4.23
CA SER A 333 -2.51 21.44 -3.63
C SER A 333 -2.24 20.94 -2.21
N PRO A 334 -3.15 21.20 -1.25
CA PRO A 334 -3.06 20.60 0.08
C PRO A 334 -3.29 19.07 0.07
N HIS A 335 -3.59 18.49 -1.10
CA HIS A 335 -3.80 17.05 -1.29
C HIS A 335 -2.69 16.41 -2.14
N PHE A 336 -1.51 17.04 -2.23
CA PHE A 336 -0.36 16.55 -2.99
C PHE A 336 0.47 15.48 -2.25
N ASP A 337 0.63 15.62 -0.93
CA ASP A 337 1.42 14.72 -0.08
C ASP A 337 0.78 14.48 1.30
N ASP A 338 -0.49 14.85 1.47
CA ASP A 338 -1.23 14.82 2.75
C ASP A 338 -1.49 13.42 3.32
N GLN A 339 -1.15 12.38 2.57
CA GLN A 339 -1.27 10.98 2.96
C GLN A 339 0.09 10.27 3.06
N LEU A 340 1.21 10.96 2.81
CA LEU A 340 2.55 10.39 2.99
C LEU A 340 2.78 10.03 4.46
N ASP A 341 2.37 10.88 5.40
CA ASP A 341 2.50 10.62 6.83
C ASP A 341 1.71 9.38 7.26
N LEU A 342 0.54 9.14 6.65
CA LEU A 342 -0.23 7.92 6.90
C LEU A 342 0.57 6.67 6.49
N LEU A 343 1.23 6.69 5.33
CA LEU A 343 2.10 5.59 4.91
C LEU A 343 3.25 5.36 5.90
N ILE A 344 3.98 6.42 6.25
CA ILE A 344 5.16 6.38 7.12
C ILE A 344 4.80 5.86 8.52
N ASP A 345 3.60 6.18 9.01
CA ASP A 345 3.06 5.74 10.29
C ASP A 345 2.33 4.39 10.23
N ARG A 346 2.28 3.72 9.07
CA ARG A 346 1.52 2.47 8.84
C ARG A 346 0.03 2.60 9.16
N ARG A 347 -0.54 3.76 8.85
CA ARG A 347 -1.96 4.10 9.06
C ARG A 347 -2.70 4.19 7.74
N PHE A 348 -3.99 3.89 7.83
CA PHE A 348 -4.94 4.15 6.75
C PHE A 348 -5.93 5.25 7.16
N LYS A 349 -6.53 5.91 6.17
CA LYS A 349 -7.72 6.74 6.38
C LYS A 349 -8.98 5.89 6.16
N HIS A 350 -10.08 6.25 6.83
CA HIS A 350 -11.38 5.66 6.51
C HIS A 350 -11.82 6.03 5.10
N ALA A 351 -12.21 5.02 4.33
CA ALA A 351 -12.84 5.20 3.03
C ALA A 351 -14.35 5.33 3.24
N ARG A 352 -14.90 6.49 2.88
CA ARG A 352 -16.29 6.85 3.12
C ARG A 352 -17.14 6.48 1.91
N PHE A 353 -18.07 5.55 2.10
CA PHE A 353 -18.91 5.02 1.01
C PHE A 353 -20.38 5.42 1.16
N LEU A 354 -20.90 5.48 2.39
CA LEU A 354 -22.30 5.82 2.62
C LEU A 354 -22.53 7.32 2.47
N ASP A 355 -23.66 7.72 1.89
CA ASP A 355 -24.04 9.12 1.75
C ASP A 355 -23.97 9.88 3.08
N SER A 356 -24.44 9.26 4.17
CA SER A 356 -24.36 9.83 5.52
C SER A 356 -22.93 10.19 5.92
N ASP A 357 -21.97 9.32 5.60
CA ASP A 357 -20.57 9.48 5.99
C ASP A 357 -19.88 10.50 5.09
N VAL A 358 -20.25 10.54 3.80
CA VAL A 358 -19.82 11.55 2.85
C VAL A 358 -20.31 12.93 3.30
N TYR A 359 -21.61 13.09 3.58
CA TYR A 359 -22.17 14.36 4.01
C TYR A 359 -21.58 14.85 5.33
N ALA A 360 -21.43 13.96 6.32
CA ALA A 360 -20.86 14.31 7.62
C ALA A 360 -19.41 14.81 7.56
N ASN A 361 -18.70 14.53 6.47
CA ASN A 361 -17.29 14.86 6.37
C ASN A 361 -16.91 15.68 5.13
N ALA A 362 -17.89 16.03 4.29
CA ALA A 362 -17.67 16.90 3.14
C ALA A 362 -17.25 18.30 3.62
N ARG A 363 -16.08 18.77 3.19
CA ARG A 363 -15.60 20.14 3.47
C ARG A 363 -16.11 21.16 2.47
N SER A 364 -16.44 20.70 1.28
CA SER A 364 -16.97 21.51 0.18
C SER A 364 -17.77 20.62 -0.76
N ALA A 365 -18.69 21.24 -1.51
CA ALA A 365 -19.46 20.57 -2.54
C ALA A 365 -19.52 21.44 -3.80
N LEU A 366 -19.56 20.80 -4.97
CA LEU A 366 -19.66 21.45 -6.26
C LEU A 366 -20.96 21.00 -6.94
N GLY A 367 -21.81 21.93 -7.34
CA GLY A 367 -23.03 21.59 -8.06
C GLY A 367 -24.05 22.73 -8.10
N ARG A 368 -25.25 22.43 -8.61
CA ARG A 368 -26.41 23.34 -8.55
C ARG A 368 -27.17 23.25 -7.22
N PHE A 369 -26.98 22.14 -6.50
CA PHE A 369 -27.63 21.84 -5.23
C PHE A 369 -26.63 21.32 -4.18
N PRO A 370 -25.46 21.98 -3.96
CA PRO A 370 -24.50 21.48 -2.99
C PRO A 370 -25.14 21.43 -1.61
N THR A 371 -25.06 20.24 -1.00
CA THR A 371 -25.62 19.92 0.31
C THR A 371 -24.47 19.57 1.25
N LEU A 372 -24.38 20.28 2.38
CA LEU A 372 -23.31 20.13 3.35
C LEU A 372 -23.88 20.00 4.76
N ARG A 373 -23.24 19.16 5.58
CA ARG A 373 -23.55 19.03 7.00
C ARG A 373 -22.60 19.92 7.82
N PRO A 374 -23.11 20.92 8.56
CA PRO A 374 -22.27 21.75 9.42
C PRO A 374 -21.72 20.94 10.60
N LYS A 375 -20.45 21.16 10.98
CA LYS A 375 -19.83 20.47 12.12
C LYS A 375 -20.43 20.95 13.45
N GLY A 376 -20.90 20.04 14.30
CA GLY A 376 -21.55 20.38 15.57
C GLY A 376 -23.03 20.74 15.44
N MET A 377 -23.63 20.55 14.25
CA MET A 377 -25.06 20.67 14.01
C MET A 377 -25.57 19.37 13.40
N ASP A 378 -26.66 18.84 13.93
CA ASP A 378 -27.40 17.79 13.23
C ASP A 378 -28.32 18.45 12.20
N GLY A 379 -27.82 18.64 10.99
CA GLY A 379 -28.56 19.38 9.98
C GLY A 379 -27.89 19.38 8.61
N LEU A 380 -28.62 19.83 7.61
CA LEU A 380 -28.16 19.99 6.24
C LEU A 380 -28.39 21.43 5.78
N ILE A 381 -27.38 21.99 5.12
CA ILE A 381 -27.46 23.26 4.42
C ILE A 381 -27.33 22.96 2.93
N THR A 382 -28.39 23.23 2.18
CA THR A 382 -28.44 23.04 0.73
C THR A 382 -28.53 24.40 0.05
N LEU A 383 -27.56 24.73 -0.79
CA LEU A 383 -27.63 25.94 -1.61
C LEU A 383 -28.24 25.57 -2.96
N ARG A 384 -29.30 26.25 -3.38
CA ARG A 384 -29.91 26.07 -4.70
C ARG A 384 -29.48 27.21 -5.60
N ALA A 385 -28.84 26.86 -6.71
CA ALA A 385 -28.32 27.80 -7.68
C ALA A 385 -28.73 27.42 -9.11
N PRO A 386 -29.00 28.40 -10.00
CA PRO A 386 -29.28 28.11 -11.41
C PRO A 386 -28.05 27.54 -12.14
N TYR A 387 -26.85 27.83 -11.66
CA TYR A 387 -25.57 27.40 -12.22
C TYR A 387 -24.73 26.66 -11.17
N VAL A 388 -23.68 25.98 -11.63
CA VAL A 388 -22.75 25.28 -10.73
C VAL A 388 -22.02 26.29 -9.86
N ILE A 389 -22.09 26.08 -8.55
CA ILE A 389 -21.35 26.82 -7.53
C ILE A 389 -20.46 25.86 -6.73
N ALA A 390 -19.32 26.36 -6.26
CA ALA A 390 -18.54 25.70 -5.23
C ALA A 390 -18.98 26.26 -3.88
N ALA A 391 -19.45 25.40 -2.97
CA ALA A 391 -19.98 25.80 -1.67
C ALA A 391 -19.17 25.19 -0.52
N ARG A 392 -19.14 25.91 0.61
CA ARG A 392 -18.60 25.51 1.91
C ARG A 392 -19.56 25.98 3.00
N VAL A 393 -19.43 25.39 4.19
CA VAL A 393 -20.11 25.87 5.40
C VAL A 393 -19.08 26.04 6.50
N TYR A 394 -19.14 27.16 7.20
CA TYR A 394 -18.38 27.35 8.43
C TYR A 394 -19.33 27.35 9.63
N THR A 395 -18.76 27.07 10.79
CA THR A 395 -19.49 26.93 12.04
C THR A 395 -18.82 27.73 13.14
N SER A 396 -19.60 28.42 13.97
CA SER A 396 -19.12 29.18 15.12
C SER A 396 -19.91 28.83 16.37
N ALA A 397 -19.22 28.83 17.51
CA ALA A 397 -19.83 28.75 18.85
C ALA A 397 -20.24 30.13 19.38
N GLU A 398 -19.63 31.19 18.86
CA GLU A 398 -19.88 32.57 19.24
C GLU A 398 -20.85 33.22 18.26
N ALA A 399 -21.80 33.97 18.82
CA ALA A 399 -22.81 34.66 18.02
C ALA A 399 -22.15 35.80 17.23
N PRO A 400 -22.43 35.95 15.91
CA PRO A 400 -21.94 37.08 15.13
C PRO A 400 -22.48 38.44 15.59
N ALA A 401 -23.59 38.46 16.32
CA ALA A 401 -24.22 39.63 16.90
C ALA A 401 -24.93 39.25 18.22
N PRO A 402 -25.13 40.19 19.17
CA PRO A 402 -25.90 39.94 20.39
C PRO A 402 -27.27 39.33 20.08
N LEU A 403 -27.66 38.30 20.86
CA LEU A 403 -28.97 37.68 20.71
C LEU A 403 -30.08 38.67 21.13
N PRO A 404 -31.27 38.61 20.52
CA PRO A 404 -32.42 39.38 20.98
C PRO A 404 -32.76 39.06 22.46
N GLU A 405 -33.25 40.06 23.19
CA GLU A 405 -33.59 39.93 24.60
C GLU A 405 -34.61 38.79 24.83
N GLY A 406 -34.31 37.89 25.77
CA GLY A 406 -35.15 36.74 26.12
C GLY A 406 -34.98 35.50 25.23
N LEU A 407 -34.17 35.58 24.16
CA LEU A 407 -33.87 34.44 23.30
C LEU A 407 -32.53 33.76 23.65
N ALA A 408 -32.53 32.45 23.59
CA ALA A 408 -31.34 31.61 23.63
C ALA A 408 -31.13 30.88 22.30
N THR A 409 -29.89 30.50 22.01
CA THR A 409 -29.58 29.61 20.89
C THR A 409 -29.75 28.15 21.27
N PHE A 410 -30.28 27.36 20.33
CA PHE A 410 -30.51 25.92 20.41
C PHE A 410 -29.64 25.16 19.40
N SER A 411 -28.94 25.86 18.51
CA SER A 411 -27.95 25.31 17.60
C SER A 411 -26.66 26.13 17.64
N ILE A 412 -25.61 25.61 17.00
CA ILE A 412 -24.46 26.44 16.63
C ILE A 412 -24.83 27.45 15.53
N TYR A 413 -23.93 28.39 15.26
CA TYR A 413 -24.07 29.37 14.20
C TYR A 413 -23.44 28.85 12.91
N VAL A 414 -24.17 28.90 11.79
CA VAL A 414 -23.73 28.33 10.51
C VAL A 414 -23.81 29.36 9.40
N GLY A 415 -22.70 29.59 8.70
CA GLY A 415 -22.66 30.46 7.53
C GLY A 415 -22.28 29.67 6.27
N PRO A 416 -23.12 29.66 5.23
CA PRO A 416 -22.72 29.14 3.92
C PRO A 416 -21.85 30.16 3.19
N GLU A 417 -20.85 29.66 2.48
CA GLU A 417 -20.01 30.43 1.56
C GLU A 417 -20.04 29.77 0.19
N TYR A 418 -20.06 30.56 -0.88
CA TYR A 418 -20.00 30.02 -2.22
C TYR A 418 -19.31 30.94 -3.23
N VAL A 419 -18.87 30.33 -4.33
CA VAL A 419 -18.25 31.00 -5.48
C VAL A 419 -18.85 30.44 -6.78
N PRO A 420 -19.17 31.30 -7.77
CA PRO A 420 -19.03 32.77 -7.77
C PRO A 420 -20.19 33.49 -7.05
N ARG A 421 -19.87 34.54 -6.29
CA ARG A 421 -20.85 35.32 -5.49
C ARG A 421 -21.91 36.07 -6.31
N ALA A 422 -21.73 36.19 -7.63
CA ALA A 422 -22.69 36.83 -8.51
C ALA A 422 -23.90 35.93 -8.84
N VAL A 423 -23.80 34.62 -8.59
CA VAL A 423 -24.89 33.68 -8.83
C VAL A 423 -25.92 33.82 -7.70
N PRO A 424 -27.20 34.06 -8.00
CA PRO A 424 -28.23 34.08 -6.97
C PRO A 424 -28.39 32.68 -6.37
N VAL A 425 -28.47 32.62 -5.05
CA VAL A 425 -28.59 31.38 -4.28
C VAL A 425 -29.77 31.48 -3.32
N GLU A 426 -30.57 30.42 -3.28
CA GLU A 426 -31.54 30.17 -2.20
C GLU A 426 -30.94 29.14 -1.24
N VAL A 427 -31.00 29.39 0.06
CA VAL A 427 -30.48 28.50 1.10
C VAL A 427 -31.64 27.73 1.71
N HIS A 428 -31.60 26.41 1.58
CA HIS A 428 -32.49 25.50 2.27
C HIS A 428 -31.78 24.91 3.50
N ILE A 429 -32.43 25.02 4.65
CA ILE A 429 -31.88 24.68 5.95
C ILE A 429 -32.75 23.60 6.57
N GLU A 430 -32.14 22.50 6.98
CA GLU A 430 -32.74 21.46 7.80
C GLU A 430 -31.91 21.29 9.07
N VAL A 431 -32.52 21.42 10.24
CA VAL A 431 -31.82 21.26 11.53
C VAL A 431 -32.66 20.44 12.48
N ALA A 432 -32.06 19.39 13.04
CA ALA A 432 -32.59 18.60 14.14
C ALA A 432 -32.05 19.12 15.48
N ILE A 433 -32.94 19.34 16.45
CA ILE A 433 -32.60 19.79 17.80
C ILE A 433 -32.71 18.60 18.76
N PRO A 434 -31.61 18.15 19.39
CA PRO A 434 -31.67 17.01 20.30
C PRO A 434 -32.66 17.24 21.44
N GLU A 435 -33.36 16.18 21.86
CA GLU A 435 -34.23 16.20 23.05
C GLU A 435 -33.50 16.63 24.33
N THR A 436 -32.19 16.43 24.38
CA THR A 436 -31.34 16.89 25.49
C THR A 436 -31.24 18.41 25.55
N VAL A 437 -31.50 19.13 24.45
CA VAL A 437 -31.43 20.59 24.34
C VAL A 437 -32.80 21.23 24.54
N CYS A 438 -33.85 20.68 23.92
CA CYS A 438 -35.23 21.20 23.99
C CYS A 438 -36.25 20.06 24.08
N ALA A 439 -37.32 20.25 24.86
CA ALA A 439 -38.39 19.27 24.96
C ALA A 439 -39.25 19.26 23.68
N PRO A 440 -39.86 18.11 23.31
CA PRO A 440 -40.73 18.03 22.13
C PRO A 440 -41.87 19.04 22.14
N ASP A 441 -42.45 19.30 23.32
CA ASP A 441 -43.59 20.21 23.52
C ASP A 441 -43.23 21.69 23.36
N ASP A 442 -41.94 22.04 23.41
CA ASP A 442 -41.45 23.42 23.29
C ASP A 442 -40.87 23.72 21.88
N MET A 443 -40.87 22.72 20.99
CA MET A 443 -40.27 22.85 19.66
C MET A 443 -40.95 23.92 18.79
N ASP A 444 -42.27 24.12 18.95
CA ASP A 444 -43.07 25.09 18.20
C ASP A 444 -42.74 26.55 18.58
N GLN A 445 -42.07 26.78 19.71
CA GLN A 445 -41.57 28.07 20.15
C GLN A 445 -40.19 28.42 19.55
N LEU A 446 -39.55 27.47 18.86
CA LEU A 446 -38.26 27.67 18.21
C LEU A 446 -38.43 28.20 16.77
N GLY A 447 -37.48 28.98 16.30
CA GLY A 447 -37.45 29.49 14.93
C GLY A 447 -36.05 29.50 14.35
N ILE A 448 -35.92 29.25 13.04
CA ILE A 448 -34.66 29.47 12.35
C ILE A 448 -34.52 30.98 12.13
N HIS A 449 -33.45 31.57 12.67
CA HIS A 449 -33.14 32.98 12.52
C HIS A 449 -31.89 33.14 11.66
N VAL A 450 -31.81 34.29 10.99
CA VAL A 450 -30.67 34.69 10.16
C VAL A 450 -30.10 36.00 10.67
N CYS A 451 -28.77 36.07 10.80
CA CYS A 451 -28.02 37.28 11.08
C CYS A 451 -27.35 37.76 9.78
N ARG A 452 -27.79 38.90 9.26
CA ARG A 452 -27.24 39.51 8.05
C ARG A 452 -26.26 40.62 8.45
N ASN A 453 -25.08 40.62 7.82
CA ASN A 453 -24.02 41.62 8.06
C ASN A 453 -23.59 41.80 9.54
N GLY A 454 -23.79 40.80 10.40
CA GLY A 454 -23.37 40.85 11.81
C GLY A 454 -24.07 41.92 12.65
N SER A 455 -25.25 42.39 12.22
CA SER A 455 -25.92 43.55 12.82
C SER A 455 -27.13 43.14 13.65
N GLU A 456 -28.10 42.43 13.07
CA GLU A 456 -29.35 42.05 13.74
C GLU A 456 -29.81 40.65 13.34
N TRP A 457 -30.53 39.99 14.25
CA TRP A 457 -31.14 38.67 14.07
C TRP A 457 -32.58 38.81 13.60
N GLU A 458 -32.92 38.18 12.48
CA GLU A 458 -34.26 38.20 11.89
C GLU A 458 -34.82 36.77 11.83
N PRO A 459 -36.07 36.53 12.29
CA PRO A 459 -36.70 35.23 12.13
C PRO A 459 -37.00 34.94 10.66
N LEU A 460 -36.75 33.71 10.20
CA LEU A 460 -37.18 33.26 8.89
C LEU A 460 -38.66 32.86 8.95
N GLU A 461 -39.52 33.65 8.32
CA GLU A 461 -40.97 33.39 8.24
C GLU A 461 -41.30 32.05 7.53
N THR A 462 -40.37 31.51 6.75
CA THR A 462 -40.47 30.22 6.07
C THR A 462 -40.20 29.01 6.98
N THR A 463 -39.92 29.25 8.27
CA THR A 463 -39.68 28.20 9.26
C THR A 463 -40.92 27.30 9.38
N ARG A 464 -40.71 25.99 9.28
CA ARG A 464 -41.76 24.97 9.34
C ARG A 464 -41.27 23.72 10.04
N PHE A 465 -42.21 22.97 10.59
CA PHE A 465 -41.97 21.73 11.32
C PHE A 465 -42.51 20.55 10.49
N PRO A 466 -41.63 19.72 9.89
CA PRO A 466 -42.07 18.52 9.18
C PRO A 466 -42.65 17.49 10.16
N GLU A 467 -43.28 16.42 9.65
CA GLU A 467 -43.75 15.26 10.44
C GLU A 467 -42.61 14.42 11.05
N ARG A 468 -41.42 15.02 11.21
CA ARG A 468 -40.29 14.46 11.94
C ARG A 468 -40.15 15.25 13.23
N PRO A 469 -40.39 14.64 14.41
CA PRO A 469 -40.24 15.35 15.67
C PRO A 469 -38.80 15.88 15.78
N HIS A 470 -38.65 17.05 16.38
CA HIS A 470 -37.36 17.73 16.59
C HIS A 470 -36.67 18.35 15.38
N VAL A 471 -37.29 18.37 14.20
CA VAL A 471 -36.69 18.99 13.01
C VAL A 471 -37.34 20.33 12.70
N LEU A 472 -36.53 21.32 12.33
CA LEU A 472 -36.96 22.59 11.74
C LEU A 472 -36.44 22.67 10.31
N LEU A 473 -37.26 23.23 9.41
CA LEU A 473 -36.91 23.53 8.04
C LEU A 473 -37.14 25.02 7.75
N ALA A 474 -36.26 25.66 6.98
CA ALA A 474 -36.51 27.00 6.45
C ALA A 474 -35.88 27.16 5.06
N ASP A 475 -36.42 28.09 4.28
CA ASP A 475 -35.85 28.53 3.00
C ASP A 475 -35.56 30.02 3.08
N ASP A 476 -34.36 30.45 2.67
CA ASP A 476 -33.95 31.85 2.62
C ASP A 476 -33.49 32.22 1.21
N ALA A 477 -34.04 33.29 0.65
CA ALA A 477 -33.59 33.85 -0.63
C ALA A 477 -32.33 34.74 -0.50
N GLY A 478 -31.89 34.99 0.74
CA GLY A 478 -30.67 35.71 1.06
C GLY A 478 -29.53 34.81 1.56
N MET A 479 -28.46 35.45 2.03
CA MET A 479 -27.32 34.80 2.66
C MET A 479 -27.05 35.47 4.01
N GLY A 480 -26.80 34.67 5.03
CA GLY A 480 -26.43 35.14 6.36
C GLY A 480 -25.89 34.02 7.22
N VAL A 481 -25.77 34.29 8.52
CA VAL A 481 -25.45 33.28 9.52
C VAL A 481 -26.74 32.78 10.14
N TYR A 482 -26.98 31.48 10.11
CA TYR A 482 -28.21 30.86 10.58
C TYR A 482 -28.02 30.20 11.95
N ALA A 483 -29.04 30.28 12.80
CA ALA A 483 -29.14 29.54 14.04
C ALA A 483 -30.61 29.32 14.43
N VAL A 484 -30.87 28.28 15.22
CA VAL A 484 -32.18 28.06 15.84
C VAL A 484 -32.22 28.84 17.15
N LEU A 485 -33.10 29.83 17.23
CA LEU A 485 -33.32 30.64 18.44
C LEU A 485 -34.74 30.43 18.95
N GLY A 486 -34.92 30.57 20.26
CA GLY A 486 -36.22 30.49 20.93
C GLY A 486 -36.14 31.01 22.36
N PRO A 487 -37.26 31.05 23.10
CA PRO A 487 -37.28 31.53 24.47
C PRO A 487 -36.29 30.76 25.35
N GLU A 488 -35.52 31.45 26.19
CA GLU A 488 -34.53 30.82 27.08
C GLU A 488 -35.18 29.75 27.99
N THR A 489 -36.45 29.90 28.34
CA THR A 489 -37.24 28.95 29.14
C THR A 489 -37.39 27.57 28.48
N CYS A 490 -37.30 27.48 27.16
CA CYS A 490 -37.41 26.23 26.41
C CYS A 490 -36.09 25.42 26.42
N ARG A 491 -34.99 26.02 26.91
CA ARG A 491 -33.68 25.41 26.92
C ARG A 491 -33.47 24.62 28.21
N ARG A 492 -33.08 23.34 28.08
CA ARG A 492 -32.78 22.50 29.25
C ARG A 492 -31.48 22.96 29.94
N ALA A 493 -31.52 23.04 31.27
CA ALA A 493 -30.39 23.48 32.08
C ALA A 493 -29.18 22.53 31.92
N GLY A 494 -28.00 23.09 31.65
CA GLY A 494 -26.77 22.31 31.43
C GLY A 494 -26.64 21.68 30.04
N ALA A 495 -27.56 21.96 29.11
CA ALA A 495 -27.46 21.51 27.71
C ALA A 495 -26.29 22.23 27.00
N ALA A 496 -25.17 21.52 26.89
CA ALA A 496 -24.10 21.90 25.97
C ALA A 496 -24.58 21.65 24.54
N ILE A 497 -24.50 22.67 23.69
CA ILE A 497 -24.58 22.47 22.25
C ILE A 497 -23.25 21.84 21.89
N ASP A 498 -23.26 20.53 21.63
CA ASP A 498 -22.03 19.79 21.44
C ASP A 498 -21.38 20.22 20.12
N ILE A 499 -20.32 21.03 20.23
CA ILE A 499 -19.48 21.43 19.10
C ILE A 499 -18.59 20.25 18.69
N LYS A 500 -18.50 19.19 19.51
CA LYS A 500 -17.72 18.02 19.14
C LYS A 500 -18.41 17.32 17.96
N PRO A 501 -17.64 16.92 16.94
CA PRO A 501 -18.17 16.01 15.94
C PRO A 501 -18.78 14.79 16.65
N PRO A 502 -19.81 14.13 16.06
CA PRO A 502 -20.30 12.87 16.62
C PRO A 502 -19.10 11.98 16.93
N PRO A 503 -19.09 11.26 18.07
CA PRO A 503 -17.95 10.47 18.47
C PRO A 503 -17.57 9.57 17.29
N GLU A 504 -16.30 9.64 16.88
CA GLU A 504 -15.75 8.60 16.03
C GLU A 504 -16.06 7.29 16.76
N THR A 505 -16.87 6.43 16.13
CA THR A 505 -17.19 5.08 16.61
C THR A 505 -15.95 4.52 17.25
N GLU A 506 -16.04 4.21 18.56
CA GLU A 506 -14.91 3.96 19.46
C GLU A 506 -13.66 3.52 18.72
N GLN A 507 -12.74 4.48 18.58
CA GLN A 507 -11.39 4.21 18.17
C GLN A 507 -10.82 3.18 19.16
N GLU A 508 -10.64 1.93 18.73
CA GLU A 508 -9.58 1.12 19.32
C GLU A 508 -8.27 1.85 19.00
N GLN A 509 -7.83 2.70 19.92
CA GLN A 509 -6.48 3.23 19.90
C GLN A 509 -5.53 2.03 19.78
N PRO A 510 -4.63 1.99 18.78
CA PRO A 510 -3.62 0.96 18.73
C PRO A 510 -2.73 1.15 19.96
N SER A 511 -2.83 0.23 20.93
CA SER A 511 -1.75 0.02 21.87
C SER A 511 -0.49 -0.23 21.05
N ALA A 512 0.54 0.60 21.22
CA ALA A 512 1.88 0.32 20.75
C ALA A 512 2.35 -1.00 21.40
N GLN A 513 2.10 -2.12 20.73
CA GLN A 513 2.74 -3.38 21.06
C GLN A 513 3.83 -3.63 20.02
N PRO A 514 4.98 -4.19 20.44
CA PRO A 514 6.05 -4.55 19.52
C PRO A 514 5.52 -5.48 18.44
N GLY A 515 6.11 -5.40 17.24
CA GLY A 515 5.70 -6.19 16.07
C GLY A 515 5.55 -7.69 16.37
N PRO A 516 4.85 -8.43 15.50
CA PRO A 516 4.61 -9.85 15.68
C PRO A 516 5.94 -10.57 15.94
N ARG A 517 6.06 -11.15 17.13
CA ARG A 517 7.19 -12.02 17.50
C ARG A 517 7.29 -13.11 16.44
N ALA A 518 8.48 -13.30 15.87
CA ALA A 518 8.76 -14.39 14.95
C ALA A 518 8.25 -15.72 15.54
N PRO A 519 7.70 -16.63 14.71
CA PRO A 519 7.28 -17.94 15.20
C PRO A 519 8.49 -18.67 15.80
N GLU A 520 8.33 -19.21 17.02
CA GLU A 520 9.30 -20.10 17.64
C GLU A 520 9.47 -21.34 16.74
N LEU A 521 10.67 -21.49 16.17
CA LEU A 521 11.09 -22.72 15.51
C LEU A 521 11.25 -23.83 16.57
N PRO A 522 10.90 -25.09 16.27
CA PRO A 522 11.06 -26.19 17.22
C PRO A 522 12.54 -26.37 17.60
N GLU A 523 12.82 -26.38 18.89
CA GLU A 523 14.17 -26.50 19.48
C GLU A 523 14.86 -27.79 19.03
N ALA A 524 16.03 -27.66 18.40
CA ALA A 524 17.02 -28.72 18.34
C ALA A 524 17.91 -28.65 19.59
N GLU A 525 17.95 -29.73 20.38
CA GLU A 525 18.78 -29.84 21.58
C GLU A 525 20.26 -29.58 21.27
N MET A 526 20.83 -28.53 21.89
CA MET A 526 22.27 -28.29 21.95
C MET A 526 22.80 -28.39 23.39
N PRO A 527 24.02 -28.92 23.60
CA PRO A 527 24.58 -29.24 24.92
C PRO A 527 25.13 -28.00 25.67
N PRO A 528 25.38 -28.09 27.00
CA PRO A 528 25.52 -26.92 27.87
C PRO A 528 26.86 -26.17 27.73
N PRO A 529 26.91 -24.89 28.16
CA PRO A 529 28.02 -23.97 27.91
C PRO A 529 29.22 -24.17 28.86
N ARG A 530 30.43 -23.91 28.35
CA ARG A 530 31.67 -23.82 29.14
C ARG A 530 31.88 -22.41 29.70
N GLU A 531 32.51 -22.37 30.87
CA GLU A 531 32.68 -21.22 31.77
C GLU A 531 33.54 -20.06 31.25
N LYS A 532 33.28 -18.91 31.88
CA LYS A 532 33.84 -17.56 31.67
C LYS A 532 35.34 -17.48 31.99
N HIS A 533 36.07 -16.68 31.20
CA HIS A 533 37.32 -16.06 31.63
C HIS A 533 37.26 -14.51 31.55
N SER A 534 37.76 -13.90 32.62
CA SER A 534 37.79 -12.47 32.95
C SER A 534 38.80 -11.64 32.13
N PRO A 535 38.69 -10.29 32.13
CA PRO A 535 39.44 -9.38 31.25
C PRO A 535 40.68 -8.76 31.91
N MET A 536 41.59 -8.19 31.10
CA MET A 536 42.77 -7.40 31.52
C MET A 536 43.40 -6.70 30.29
N PRO A 537 44.18 -5.59 30.41
CA PRO A 537 43.76 -4.20 30.66
C PRO A 537 44.31 -3.23 29.56
N PRO A 538 44.11 -1.89 29.66
CA PRO A 538 44.46 -0.94 28.60
C PRO A 538 45.86 -0.32 28.78
N ASP A 539 46.57 0.00 27.67
CA ASP A 539 47.21 1.31 27.44
C ASP A 539 48.18 1.36 26.23
N ALA A 540 48.12 2.52 25.54
CA ALA A 540 49.16 3.24 24.78
C ALA A 540 49.51 2.85 23.31
N PRO A 541 50.05 3.78 22.49
CA PRO A 541 49.69 5.20 22.29
C PRO A 541 49.53 5.60 20.79
N LEU A 542 48.96 6.79 20.57
CA LEU A 542 48.78 7.48 19.28
C LEU A 542 50.10 7.76 18.53
N VAL A 543 50.12 7.49 17.22
CA VAL A 543 51.19 7.90 16.28
C VAL A 543 50.55 8.65 15.09
N PRO A 544 51.15 9.74 14.56
CA PRO A 544 50.50 10.65 13.63
C PRO A 544 50.49 10.14 12.19
N ARG A 545 49.41 10.44 11.46
CA ARG A 545 49.27 10.20 10.01
C ARG A 545 50.19 11.12 9.19
N PRO A 546 50.83 10.63 8.11
CA PRO A 546 51.32 11.50 7.05
C PRO A 546 50.22 11.77 6.01
N GLU A 547 50.06 13.03 5.65
CA GLU A 547 49.31 13.49 4.49
C GLU A 547 49.88 12.90 3.20
N ARG A 548 49.02 12.40 2.30
CA ARG A 548 49.33 12.35 0.86
C ARG A 548 48.08 12.21 -0.01
N ALA A 549 47.81 13.33 -0.71
CA ALA A 549 47.32 13.49 -2.08
C ALA A 549 46.20 12.57 -2.61
N LEU A 550 45.00 13.17 -2.75
CA LEU A 550 43.93 12.71 -3.61
C LEU A 550 44.39 12.56 -5.07
N GLN A 551 44.15 11.40 -5.67
CA GLN A 551 43.87 11.29 -7.10
C GLN A 551 42.40 10.86 -7.27
N ARG A 552 41.57 11.84 -7.64
CA ARG A 552 40.18 11.64 -8.07
C ARG A 552 40.17 10.88 -9.39
N ARG A 553 39.53 9.72 -9.45
CA ARG A 553 39.01 9.16 -10.70
C ARG A 553 37.48 9.18 -10.65
N SER A 554 36.94 10.08 -11.46
CA SER A 554 35.53 10.23 -11.78
C SER A 554 35.06 9.01 -12.59
N LEU A 555 34.10 8.24 -12.08
CA LEU A 555 33.26 7.35 -12.88
C LEU A 555 32.16 8.21 -13.50
N ARG A 556 32.42 8.74 -14.69
CA ARG A 556 31.40 9.28 -15.59
C ARG A 556 31.57 8.61 -16.95
N GLU A 557 30.41 8.26 -17.49
CA GLU A 557 30.09 7.99 -18.90
C GLU A 557 30.18 6.54 -19.43
N GLY A 558 29.01 6.07 -19.88
CA GLY A 558 28.92 5.24 -21.08
C GLY A 558 27.56 4.57 -21.32
N PHE A 559 26.53 5.33 -21.71
CA PHE A 559 25.44 4.83 -22.57
C PHE A 559 24.95 5.95 -23.50
N PRO A 560 25.09 5.82 -24.83
CA PRO A 560 24.36 6.65 -25.78
C PRO A 560 23.05 5.97 -26.20
N LEU A 561 21.94 6.69 -26.01
CA LEU A 561 20.67 6.45 -26.67
C LEU A 561 20.74 7.10 -28.07
N ASN A 562 20.59 6.31 -29.13
CA ASN A 562 20.22 6.82 -30.45
C ASN A 562 18.71 6.65 -30.61
N LEU A 563 18.04 7.78 -30.80
CA LEU A 563 16.69 7.90 -31.31
C LEU A 563 16.81 8.33 -32.77
N ASP A 564 16.29 7.50 -33.67
CA ASP A 564 15.62 7.89 -34.92
C ASP A 564 14.45 6.91 -35.14
#